data_AF-A0A392PTK7-F1
#
_entry.id   AF-A0A392PTK7-F1
#
_cell.length_a   1.000
_cell.length_b   1.000
_cell.length_c   1.000
_cell.angle_alpha   90.00
_cell.angle_beta   90.00
_cell.angle_gamma   90.00
#
_symmetry.space_group_name_H-M   'P 1'
#
loop_
_entity.id
_entity.type
_entity.pdbx_description
1 polymer ?
#
loop_
_entity_poly.entity_id
_entity_poly.type
_entity_poly.pdbx_seq_one_letter_code
_entity_poly.pdbx_strand_id
1 'polypeptide(L)' 'PQLESGDKIIMPPSALDRLASLHIDYPMLFELRNDAAERVSHCGVLEFIAEEGMIYMPYWVGIQK' A
#
# COMPACT_ATOMS: atom_id res chain seq x y z
N PRO A 1 -13.58 7.09 7.51
CA PRO A 1 -13.31 6.66 8.91
C PRO A 1 -12.55 5.31 9.04
N GLN A 2 -12.70 4.34 8.12
CA GLN A 2 -12.08 3.01 8.27
C GLN A 2 -10.65 2.86 7.72
N LEU A 3 -10.20 3.75 6.83
CA LEU A 3 -8.81 3.72 6.30
C LEU A 3 -7.78 4.13 7.37
N GLU A 4 -8.22 4.88 8.39
CA GLU A 4 -7.31 5.46 9.39
C GLU A 4 -6.89 4.48 10.50
N SER A 5 -7.55 3.33 10.64
CA SER A 5 -7.18 2.30 11.63
C SER A 5 -6.58 1.03 11.03
N GLY A 6 -6.39 0.98 9.71
CA GLY A 6 -5.82 -0.18 9.04
C GLY A 6 -4.49 0.16 8.38
N ASP A 7 -3.51 -0.73 8.49
CA ASP A 7 -2.26 -0.71 7.72
C ASP A 7 -2.52 -1.06 6.24
N LYS A 8 -3.64 -0.60 5.67
CA LYS A 8 -4.08 -0.99 4.33
C LYS A 8 -4.00 0.19 3.38
N ILE A 9 -3.34 -0.02 2.25
CA ILE A 9 -3.15 0.99 1.20
C ILE A 9 -4.04 0.70 -0.01
N ILE A 10 -4.30 1.70 -0.83
CA ILE A 10 -4.99 1.53 -2.11
C ILE A 10 -3.95 1.63 -3.22
N MET A 11 -3.93 0.62 -4.09
CA MET A 11 -2.96 0.51 -5.19
C MET A 11 -3.65 0.59 -6.55
N PRO A 12 -2.90 0.83 -7.64
CA PRO A 12 -3.47 0.81 -8.97
C PRO A 12 -3.78 -0.62 -9.42
N PRO A 13 -4.78 -0.82 -10.30
CA PRO A 13 -5.14 -2.14 -10.81
C PRO A 13 -3.97 -2.83 -11.55
N SER A 14 -3.05 -2.07 -12.17
CA SER A 14 -1.84 -2.65 -12.76
C SER A 14 -0.93 -3.36 -11.75
N ALA A 15 -0.93 -2.94 -10.48
CA ALA A 15 -0.19 -3.65 -9.44
C ALA A 15 -0.77 -5.04 -9.20
N LEU A 16 -2.10 -5.18 -9.20
CA LEU A 16 -2.77 -6.48 -9.04
C LEU A 16 -2.45 -7.43 -10.20
N ASP A 17 -2.46 -6.94 -11.44
CA ASP A 17 -2.10 -7.74 -12.63
C ASP A 17 -0.68 -8.31 -12.53
N ARG A 18 0.28 -7.49 -12.07
CA ARG A 18 1.64 -7.93 -11.79
C ARG A 18 1.70 -8.96 -10.66
N LEU A 19 0.96 -8.73 -9.57
CA LEU A 19 0.92 -9.65 -8.43
C LEU A 19 0.31 -11.01 -8.82
N ALA A 20 -0.73 -11.00 -9.64
CA ALA A 20 -1.35 -12.20 -10.19
C ALA A 20 -0.40 -12.95 -11.13
N SER A 21 0.32 -12.23 -11.99
CA SER A 21 1.35 -12.80 -12.88
C SER A 21 2.53 -13.39 -12.10
N LEU A 22 2.83 -12.84 -10.91
CA LEU A 22 3.85 -13.36 -10.00
C LEU A 22 3.34 -14.53 -9.14
N HIS A 23 2.08 -14.95 -9.29
CA HIS A 23 1.46 -16.01 -8.49
C HIS A 23 1.55 -15.74 -6.97
N ILE A 24 1.34 -14.49 -6.56
CA ILE A 24 1.31 -14.17 -5.13
C ILE A 24 -0.06 -14.50 -4.54
N ASP A 25 -0.07 -15.47 -3.61
CA ASP A 25 -1.25 -15.85 -2.85
C ASP A 25 -1.54 -14.88 -1.69
N TYR A 26 -2.80 -14.87 -1.26
CA TYR A 26 -3.25 -14.07 -0.12
C TYR A 26 -2.76 -14.67 1.22
N PRO A 27 -2.42 -13.84 2.23
CA PRO A 27 -2.45 -12.38 2.29
C PRO A 27 -1.23 -11.69 1.68
N MET A 28 -1.47 -10.68 0.84
CA MET A 28 -0.41 -9.85 0.26
C MET A 28 0.02 -8.78 1.27
N LEU A 29 1.27 -8.87 1.72
CA LEU A 29 1.90 -7.88 2.59
C LEU A 29 2.96 -7.11 1.79
N PHE A 30 2.94 -5.79 1.89
CA PHE A 30 3.86 -4.89 1.21
C PHE A 30 4.77 -4.21 2.23
N GLU A 31 6.06 -4.12 1.91
CA GLU A 31 7.01 -3.30 2.64
C GLU A 31 7.07 -1.92 1.98
N LEU A 32 6.67 -0.89 2.73
CA LEU A 32 6.81 0.49 2.34
C LEU A 32 8.04 1.08 3.02
N ARG A 33 9.06 1.40 2.22
CA ARG A 33 10.25 2.11 2.67
C ARG A 33 10.15 3.58 2.30
N ASN A 34 10.17 4.44 3.31
CA ASN A 34 10.30 5.87 3.15
C ASN A 34 11.76 6.26 3.39
N ASP A 35 12.49 6.52 2.31
CA ASP A 35 13.92 6.89 2.39
C ASP A 35 14.11 8.28 3.02
N ALA A 36 13.16 9.20 2.82
CA ALA A 36 13.23 10.54 3.41
C ALA A 36 13.07 10.54 4.94
N ALA A 37 12.37 9.54 5.49
CA ALA A 37 12.18 9.37 6.94
C ALA A 37 13.04 8.22 7.52
N GLU A 38 13.86 7.55 6.71
CA GLU A 38 14.61 6.33 7.05
C GLU A 38 13.75 5.28 7.77
N ARG A 39 12.47 5.18 7.40
CA ARG A 39 11.49 4.30 8.05
C ARG A 39 10.97 3.24 7.10
N VAL A 40 10.79 2.05 7.66
CA VAL A 40 10.19 0.90 6.99
C VAL A 40 8.89 0.57 7.72
N SER A 41 7.80 0.47 6.97
CA SER A 41 6.48 0.09 7.46
C SER A 41 5.95 -1.07 6.64
N HIS A 42 5.17 -1.95 7.26
CA HIS A 42 4.52 -3.06 6.56
C HIS A 42 3.02 -2.77 6.46
N CYS A 43 2.49 -2.80 5.24
CA CYS A 43 1.09 -2.51 4.97
C CYS A 43 0.49 -3.57 4.04
N GLY A 44 -0.75 -3.97 4.30
CA GLY A 44 -1.54 -4.75 3.34
C GLY A 44 -2.17 -3.87 2.27
N VAL A 45 -2.83 -4.49 1.30
CA VAL A 45 -3.68 -3.78 0.34
C VAL A 45 -5.14 -3.83 0.76
N LEU A 46 -5.84 -2.69 0.68
CA LEU A 46 -7.29 -2.60 0.86
C LEU A 46 -8.00 -2.91 -0.46
N GLU A 47 -7.74 -2.10 -1.47
CA GLU A 47 -8.40 -2.12 -2.77
C GLU A 47 -7.45 -1.70 -3.88
N PHE A 48 -7.76 -2.12 -5.11
CA PHE A 48 -6.98 -1.80 -6.31
C PHE A 48 -7.74 -0.82 -7.22
N ILE A 49 -8.01 0.38 -6.69
CA ILE A 49 -8.79 1.44 -7.38
C ILE A 49 -7.99 2.74 -7.55
N ALA A 50 -6.69 2.75 -7.24
CA ALA A 50 -5.91 3.97 -7.36
C ALA A 50 -5.61 4.32 -8.82
N GLU A 51 -5.31 5.59 -9.08
CA GLU A 51 -4.82 6.03 -10.38
C GLU A 51 -3.45 5.39 -10.68
N GLU A 52 -3.21 5.07 -11.95
CA GLU A 52 -1.96 4.48 -12.40
C GLU A 52 -0.76 5.38 -12.03
N GLY A 53 0.19 4.81 -11.29
CA GLY A 53 1.36 5.54 -10.78
C GLY A 53 1.13 6.27 -9.45
N MET A 54 -0.06 6.20 -8.86
CA MET A 54 -0.38 6.75 -7.54
C MET A 54 -0.74 5.65 -6.55
N ILE A 55 -0.36 5.83 -5.28
CA ILE A 55 -0.74 4.94 -4.18
C ILE A 55 -1.35 5.80 -3.08
N TYR A 56 -2.57 5.46 -2.64
CA TYR A 56 -3.20 6.16 -1.52
C TYR A 56 -2.87 5.44 -0.22
N MET A 57 -2.30 6.19 0.72
CA MET A 57 -1.90 5.72 2.03
C MET A 57 -2.68 6.45 3.12
N PRO A 58 -2.87 5.84 4.30
CA PRO A 58 -3.45 6.52 5.44
C PRO A 58 -2.64 7.77 5.82
N TYR A 59 -3.34 8.82 6.28
CA TYR A 59 -2.74 10.11 6.65
C TYR A 59 -1.60 9.99 7.69
N TRP A 60 -1.70 9.04 8.61
CA TRP A 60 -0.70 8.79 9.66
C TRP A 60 0.61 8.15 9.15
N VAL A 61 0.60 7.54 7.96
CA VAL A 61 1.83 7.01 7.31
C VAL A 61 2.63 8.15 6.69
N GLY A 62 1.95 9.18 6.19
CA GLY A 62 2.58 10.33 5.53
C GLY A 62 3.00 11.47 6.47
N ILE A 63 2.42 11.55 7.67
CA ILE A 63 2.72 12.62 8.63
C ILE A 63 3.29 12.03 9.90
N GLN A 64 4.62 12.05 9.96
CA GLN A 64 5.36 11.95 11.20
C GLN A 64 6.13 13.27 11.30
N LYS A 65 5.67 14.13 12.22
CA LYS A 65 6.44 15.29 12.68
C LYS A 65 7.75 14.84 13.32
#